data_AF-X1VRM1-F1
#
_entry.id   AF-X1VRM1-F1
#
_cell.length_a   1.000
_cell.length_b   1.000
_cell.length_c   1.000
_cell.angle_alpha   90.00
_cell.angle_beta   90.00
_cell.angle_gamma   90.00
#
_symmetry.space_group_name_H-M   'P 1'
#
loop_
_entity.id
_entity.type
_entity.pdbx_description
1 polymer ?
#
loop_
_entity_poly.entity_id
_entity_poly.type
_entity_poly.pdbx_seq_one_letter_code
_entity_poly.pdbx_strand_id
1 'polypeptide(L)'
;LLRIINVPGRGIGQRSLSQLSGWAKSMGVSQYEALQLITEPEGDEHQPPFSPRISKALASFLKLIDGFRARSQELDIADLFDAVVKGSGYKEYILSQMDGEERWDNILELRTVAQQYGDLKPPDGLTAFLEGVTLVSDVDGLDESTGGVTLITLHQAKGLEFPVVFIVGVEEGILPHFKSFDDPEQMEEERRLCYVGITRAKRRVYLVRAFRRSLRGSSTVNKP
;
A
#
# COMPACT_ATOMS: atom_id res chain seq x y z
N LEU A 1 -3.34 -1.11 13.37
CA LEU A 1 -3.78 -2.26 14.19
C LEU A 1 -4.83 -3.14 13.50
N LEU A 2 -6.06 -2.66 13.27
CA LEU A 2 -7.16 -3.49 12.73
C LEU A 2 -6.87 -4.16 11.38
N ARG A 3 -6.01 -3.56 10.55
CA ARG A 3 -5.61 -4.13 9.25
C ARG A 3 -4.84 -5.45 9.37
N ILE A 4 -4.08 -5.64 10.45
CA ILE A 4 -3.15 -6.77 10.60
C ILE A 4 -3.57 -7.81 11.65
N ILE A 5 -4.48 -7.44 12.56
CA ILE A 5 -4.84 -8.28 13.72
C ILE A 5 -5.37 -9.66 13.34
N ASN A 6 -6.09 -9.78 12.22
CA ASN A 6 -6.62 -11.05 11.71
C ASN A 6 -6.02 -11.44 10.35
N VAL A 7 -4.83 -10.95 10.03
CA VAL A 7 -4.05 -11.36 8.85
C VAL A 7 -2.65 -11.79 9.30
N PRO A 8 -2.28 -13.08 9.17
CA PRO A 8 -3.11 -14.24 8.83
C PRO A 8 -4.28 -14.47 9.81
N GLY A 9 -5.23 -15.34 9.46
CA GLY A 9 -6.43 -15.58 10.28
C GLY A 9 -6.11 -16.08 11.70
N ARG A 10 -6.51 -15.32 12.73
CA ARG A 10 -6.30 -15.63 14.16
C ARG A 10 -7.60 -15.95 14.89
N GLY A 11 -8.69 -16.17 14.15
CA GLY A 11 -10.01 -16.41 14.72
C GLY A 11 -10.67 -15.15 15.30
N ILE A 12 -10.21 -13.96 14.90
CA ILE A 12 -10.74 -12.67 15.33
C ILE A 12 -11.63 -12.12 14.22
N GLY A 13 -12.94 -12.38 14.31
CA GLY A 13 -13.89 -11.96 13.28
C GLY A 13 -14.26 -10.48 13.34
N GLN A 14 -14.94 -9.99 12.30
CA GLN A 14 -15.38 -8.58 12.20
C GLN A 14 -16.20 -8.11 13.41
N ARG A 15 -17.08 -8.96 13.95
CA ARG A 15 -17.85 -8.62 15.17
C ARG A 15 -16.94 -8.29 16.37
N SER A 16 -15.88 -9.07 16.56
CA SER A 16 -14.90 -8.87 17.64
C SER A 16 -14.09 -7.60 17.44
N LEU A 17 -13.77 -7.24 16.19
CA LEU A 17 -13.08 -6.00 15.85
C LEU A 17 -13.95 -4.76 16.10
N SER A 18 -15.23 -4.81 15.71
CA SER A 18 -16.19 -3.75 15.99
C SER A 18 -16.40 -3.58 17.50
N GLN A 19 -16.46 -4.69 18.23
CA GLN A 19 -16.62 -4.69 19.68
C GLN A 19 -15.38 -4.12 20.40
N LEU A 20 -14.17 -4.46 19.95
CA LEU A 20 -12.92 -3.84 20.43
C LEU A 20 -12.89 -2.35 20.19
N SER A 21 -13.31 -1.92 18.99
CA SER A 21 -13.36 -0.50 18.66
C SER A 21 -14.38 0.25 19.51
N GLY A 22 -15.55 -0.35 19.76
CA GLY A 22 -16.58 0.23 20.62
C GLY A 22 -16.15 0.32 22.09
N TRP A 23 -15.51 -0.72 22.61
CA TRP A 23 -15.04 -0.78 23.99
C TRP A 23 -13.86 0.17 24.25
N ALA A 24 -12.89 0.23 23.33
CA ALA A 24 -11.81 1.23 23.39
C ALA A 24 -12.38 2.66 23.42
N LYS A 25 -13.39 2.93 22.58
CA LYS A 25 -14.07 4.22 22.53
C LYS A 25 -14.83 4.55 23.82
N SER A 26 -15.50 3.58 24.46
CA SER A 26 -16.22 3.83 25.71
C SER A 26 -15.31 4.19 26.87
N MET A 27 -14.07 3.71 26.86
CA MET A 27 -13.04 4.04 27.86
C MET A 27 -12.20 5.27 27.47
N GLY A 28 -12.36 5.80 26.26
CA GLY A 28 -11.57 6.93 25.76
C GLY A 28 -10.11 6.60 25.46
N VAL A 29 -9.78 5.32 25.24
CA VAL A 29 -8.41 4.84 24.99
C VAL A 29 -8.24 4.37 23.55
N SER A 30 -6.99 4.24 23.11
CA SER A 30 -6.66 3.63 21.82
C SER A 30 -7.00 2.13 21.81
N GLN A 31 -7.16 1.56 20.61
CA GLN A 31 -7.40 0.13 20.48
C GLN A 31 -6.22 -0.72 20.99
N TYR A 32 -5.00 -0.19 20.97
CA TYR A 32 -3.81 -0.89 21.48
C TYR A 32 -3.81 -0.90 23.01
N GLU A 33 -4.10 0.24 23.66
CA GLU A 33 -4.28 0.31 25.13
C GLU A 33 -5.44 -0.59 25.58
N ALA A 34 -6.55 -0.61 24.83
CA ALA A 34 -7.63 -1.55 25.11
C ALA A 34 -7.16 -3.01 25.07
N LEU A 35 -6.28 -3.41 24.15
CA LEU A 35 -5.70 -4.76 24.17
C LEU A 35 -4.89 -5.03 25.45
N GLN A 36 -4.14 -4.05 25.94
CA GLN A 36 -3.35 -4.18 27.18
C GLN A 36 -4.26 -4.40 28.40
N LEU A 37 -5.39 -3.68 28.46
CA LEU A 37 -6.40 -3.85 29.52
C LEU A 37 -7.07 -5.23 29.50
N ILE A 38 -7.13 -5.90 28.34
CA ILE A 38 -7.65 -7.28 28.26
C ILE A 38 -6.68 -8.27 28.91
N THR A 39 -5.37 -8.01 28.82
CA THR A 39 -4.33 -8.90 29.36
C THR A 39 -4.00 -8.63 30.82
N GLU A 40 -4.14 -7.38 31.26
CA GLU A 40 -3.83 -6.93 32.61
C GLU A 40 -5.06 -6.20 33.17
N PRO A 41 -6.10 -6.94 33.62
CA PRO A 41 -7.30 -6.32 34.18
C PRO A 41 -6.95 -5.63 35.51
N GLU A 42 -6.84 -4.30 35.50
CA GLU A 42 -6.77 -3.49 36.71
C GLU A 42 -8.19 -3.30 37.30
N GLY A 43 -8.53 -4.16 38.26
CA GLY A 43 -9.79 -4.07 39.01
C GLY A 43 -11.03 -4.57 38.26
N ASP A 44 -12.18 -4.48 38.95
CA ASP A 44 -13.48 -4.97 38.45
C ASP A 44 -14.21 -3.96 37.53
N GLU A 45 -13.70 -2.72 37.39
CA GLU A 45 -14.45 -1.63 36.75
C GLU A 45 -14.56 -1.75 35.22
N HIS A 46 -13.73 -2.55 34.56
CA HIS A 46 -13.68 -2.63 33.10
C HIS A 46 -13.53 -4.06 32.58
N GLN A 47 -14.49 -4.94 32.92
CA GLN A 47 -14.49 -6.29 32.36
C GLN A 47 -14.54 -6.28 30.83
N PRO A 48 -13.59 -6.95 30.15
CA PRO A 48 -13.53 -6.95 28.70
C PRO A 48 -14.75 -7.70 28.14
N PRO A 49 -15.45 -7.16 27.13
CA PRO A 49 -16.72 -7.73 26.67
C PRO A 49 -16.52 -8.94 25.74
N PHE A 50 -15.44 -9.70 25.89
CA PHE A 50 -15.06 -10.78 24.98
C PHE A 50 -15.22 -12.16 25.62
N SER A 51 -15.49 -13.16 24.79
CA SER A 51 -15.41 -14.56 25.25
C SER A 51 -13.97 -14.93 25.61
N PRO A 52 -13.74 -15.90 26.52
CA PRO A 52 -12.39 -16.32 26.90
C PRO A 52 -11.51 -16.72 25.71
N ARG A 53 -12.10 -17.31 24.67
CA ARG A 53 -11.41 -17.67 23.42
C ARG A 53 -10.91 -16.44 22.67
N ILE A 54 -11.74 -15.41 22.54
CA ILE A 54 -11.38 -14.17 21.84
C ILE A 54 -10.35 -13.40 22.66
N SER A 55 -10.53 -13.29 23.98
CA SER A 55 -9.54 -12.65 24.87
C SER A 55 -8.17 -13.31 24.75
N LYS A 56 -8.10 -14.65 24.71
CA LYS A 56 -6.84 -15.38 24.49
C LYS A 56 -6.21 -15.09 23.13
N ALA A 57 -7.01 -14.99 22.07
CA ALA A 57 -6.51 -14.67 20.73
C ALA A 57 -5.95 -13.23 20.66
N LEU A 58 -6.67 -12.27 21.26
CA LEU A 58 -6.25 -10.87 21.37
C LEU A 58 -4.96 -10.72 22.20
N ALA A 59 -4.88 -11.41 23.34
CA ALA A 59 -3.68 -11.47 24.19
C ALA A 59 -2.47 -12.06 23.44
N SER A 60 -2.69 -13.14 22.68
CA SER A 60 -1.62 -13.77 21.89
C SER A 60 -1.11 -12.82 20.80
N PHE A 61 -2.01 -12.06 20.17
CA PHE A 61 -1.64 -11.05 19.19
C PHE A 61 -0.88 -9.87 19.82
N LEU A 62 -1.32 -9.38 20.99
CA LEU A 62 -0.61 -8.32 21.72
C LEU A 62 0.83 -8.75 22.04
N LYS A 63 1.00 -9.94 22.63
CA LYS A 63 2.32 -10.52 22.94
C LYS A 63 3.23 -10.61 21.72
N LEU A 64 2.67 -10.93 20.56
CA LEU A 64 3.40 -10.99 19.29
C LEU A 64 3.86 -9.60 18.84
N ILE A 65 3.00 -8.59 18.92
CA ILE A 65 3.36 -7.19 18.58
C ILE A 65 4.40 -6.64 19.56
N ASP A 66 4.24 -6.87 20.86
CA ASP A 66 5.19 -6.42 21.88
C ASP A 66 6.56 -7.10 21.70
N GLY A 67 6.56 -8.38 21.33
CA GLY A 67 7.78 -9.10 20.97
C GLY A 67 8.51 -8.48 19.78
N PHE A 68 7.78 -8.03 18.75
CA PHE A 68 8.39 -7.33 17.61
C PHE A 68 8.86 -5.92 17.98
N ARG A 69 8.12 -5.21 18.82
CA ARG A 69 8.50 -3.88 19.31
C ARG A 69 9.78 -3.92 20.16
N ALA A 70 9.95 -4.96 20.98
CA ALA A 70 11.19 -5.18 21.71
C ALA A 70 12.35 -5.47 20.74
N ARG A 71 12.16 -6.39 19.79
CA ARG A 71 13.16 -6.72 18.77
C ARG A 71 13.53 -5.54 17.88
N SER A 72 12.62 -4.60 17.63
CA SER A 72 12.92 -3.41 16.82
C SER A 72 13.91 -2.46 17.50
N GLN A 73 14.20 -2.64 18.79
CA GLN A 73 15.23 -1.90 19.51
C GLN A 73 16.62 -2.57 19.43
N GLU A 74 16.68 -3.81 18.93
CA GLU A 74 17.88 -4.65 18.99
C GLU A 74 18.33 -5.14 17.61
N LEU A 75 17.39 -5.45 16.72
CA LEU A 75 17.64 -5.95 15.38
C LEU A 75 17.66 -4.83 14.35
N ASP A 76 18.54 -4.96 13.35
CA ASP A 76 18.43 -4.14 12.15
C ASP A 76 17.10 -4.40 11.41
N ILE A 77 16.79 -3.53 10.44
CA ILE A 77 15.49 -3.57 9.76
C ILE A 77 15.29 -4.83 8.91
N ALA A 78 16.35 -5.42 8.35
CA ALA A 78 16.24 -6.62 7.52
C ALA A 78 15.95 -7.85 8.39
N ASP A 79 16.67 -7.97 9.51
CA ASP A 79 16.45 -9.04 10.49
C ASP A 79 15.10 -8.88 11.21
N LEU A 80 14.69 -7.65 11.52
CA LEU A 80 13.37 -7.35 12.05
C LEU A 80 12.27 -7.74 11.06
N PHE A 81 12.44 -7.43 9.78
CA PHE A 81 11.51 -7.83 8.72
C PHE A 81 11.33 -9.35 8.69
N ASP A 82 12.44 -10.09 8.68
CA ASP A 82 12.42 -11.56 8.68
C ASP A 82 11.74 -12.11 9.94
N ALA A 83 12.02 -11.51 11.10
CA ALA A 83 11.36 -11.86 12.36
C ALA A 83 9.85 -11.62 12.31
N VAL A 84 9.39 -10.50 11.72
CA VAL A 84 7.96 -10.17 11.58
C VAL A 84 7.27 -11.15 10.64
N VAL A 85 7.82 -11.37 9.45
CA VAL A 85 7.22 -12.24 8.43
C VAL A 85 7.09 -13.67 8.95
N LYS A 86 8.16 -14.19 9.57
CA LYS A 86 8.17 -15.55 10.15
C LYS A 86 7.28 -15.64 11.40
N GLY A 87 7.44 -14.72 12.35
CA GLY A 87 6.74 -14.78 13.64
C GLY A 87 5.23 -14.57 13.52
N SER A 88 4.78 -13.87 12.49
CA SER A 88 3.35 -13.67 12.21
C SER A 88 2.70 -14.79 11.39
N GLY A 89 3.50 -15.69 10.81
CA GLY A 89 3.04 -16.71 9.86
C GLY A 89 2.65 -16.14 8.50
N TYR A 90 3.13 -14.93 8.16
CA TYR A 90 2.70 -14.22 6.97
C TYR A 90 3.22 -14.86 5.68
N LYS A 91 4.41 -15.46 5.71
CA LYS A 91 4.97 -16.19 4.57
C LYS A 91 4.07 -17.34 4.14
N GLU A 92 3.72 -18.21 5.07
CA GLU A 92 2.86 -19.37 4.80
C GLU A 92 1.46 -18.92 4.35
N TYR A 93 0.95 -17.84 4.96
CA TYR A 93 -0.31 -17.23 4.55
C TYR A 93 -0.28 -16.75 3.10
N ILE A 94 0.75 -16.00 2.68
CA ILE A 94 0.87 -15.48 1.32
C ILE A 94 1.02 -16.62 0.30
N LEU A 95 1.88 -17.59 0.59
CA LEU A 95 2.10 -18.75 -0.29
C LEU A 95 0.83 -19.60 -0.48
N SER A 96 -0.11 -19.56 0.48
CA SER A 96 -1.40 -20.25 0.36
C SER A 96 -2.44 -19.52 -0.51
N GLN A 97 -2.19 -18.28 -0.92
CA GLN A 97 -3.09 -17.48 -1.74
C GLN A 97 -2.88 -17.74 -3.23
N MET A 98 -3.82 -17.26 -4.06
CA MET A 98 -3.60 -17.16 -5.50
C MET A 98 -2.39 -16.27 -5.81
N ASP A 99 -1.58 -16.71 -6.77
CA ASP A 99 -0.32 -16.07 -7.17
C ASP A 99 0.64 -15.89 -5.98
N GLY A 100 0.63 -16.85 -5.05
CA GLY A 100 1.37 -16.78 -3.79
C GLY A 100 2.88 -16.64 -3.98
N GLU A 101 3.45 -17.27 -5.00
CA GLU A 101 4.88 -17.13 -5.34
C GLU A 101 5.20 -15.71 -5.82
N GLU A 102 4.46 -15.17 -6.79
CA GLU A 102 4.66 -13.79 -7.28
C GLU A 102 4.48 -12.75 -6.16
N ARG A 103 3.50 -12.95 -5.28
CA ARG A 103 3.31 -12.09 -4.10
C ARG A 103 4.45 -12.19 -3.12
N TRP A 104 5.02 -13.38 -2.96
CA TRP A 104 6.17 -13.58 -2.09
C TRP A 104 7.42 -12.92 -2.67
N ASP A 105 7.62 -12.96 -3.98
CA ASP A 105 8.71 -12.27 -4.66
C ASP A 105 8.63 -10.75 -4.44
N ASN A 106 7.43 -10.16 -4.55
CA ASN A 106 7.21 -8.74 -4.22
C ASN A 106 7.56 -8.39 -2.76
N ILE A 107 7.31 -9.32 -1.82
CA ILE A 107 7.67 -9.14 -0.40
C ILE A 107 9.19 -9.22 -0.21
N LEU A 108 9.87 -10.12 -0.94
CA LEU A 108 11.33 -10.19 -0.94
C LEU A 108 11.95 -8.93 -1.55
N GLU A 109 11.33 -8.33 -2.56
CA GLU A 109 11.80 -7.05 -3.11
C GLU A 109 11.69 -5.91 -2.08
N LEU A 110 10.58 -5.86 -1.32
CA LEU A 110 10.45 -4.92 -0.20
C LEU A 110 11.54 -5.14 0.86
N ARG A 111 11.94 -6.40 1.10
CA ARG A 111 13.06 -6.73 1.98
C ARG A 111 14.39 -6.22 1.42
N THR A 112 14.61 -6.34 0.10
CA THR A 112 15.81 -5.80 -0.57
C THR A 112 15.90 -4.28 -0.39
N VAL A 113 14.78 -3.56 -0.51
CA VAL A 113 14.72 -2.11 -0.21
C VAL A 113 15.05 -1.84 1.25
N ALA A 114 14.51 -2.64 2.19
CA ALA A 114 14.80 -2.50 3.60
C ALA A 114 16.29 -2.68 3.94
N GLN A 115 17.00 -3.57 3.24
CA GLN A 115 18.44 -3.79 3.45
C GLN A 115 19.29 -2.54 3.23
N GLN A 116 18.85 -1.60 2.39
CA GLN A 116 19.54 -0.32 2.15
C GLN A 116 19.64 0.54 3.42
N TYR A 117 18.78 0.26 4.42
CA TYR A 117 18.74 0.94 5.71
C TYR A 117 19.38 0.10 6.84
N GLY A 118 19.96 -1.07 6.51
CA GLY A 118 20.50 -2.02 7.50
C GLY A 118 21.72 -1.52 8.26
N ASP A 119 22.49 -0.57 7.69
CA ASP A 119 23.66 0.02 8.35
C ASP A 119 23.28 1.04 9.44
N LEU A 120 22.00 1.45 9.51
CA LEU A 120 21.50 2.32 10.56
C LEU A 120 21.25 1.52 11.85
N LYS A 121 21.60 2.13 12.98
CA LYS A 121 21.39 1.50 14.28
C LYS A 121 19.89 1.36 14.58
N PRO A 122 19.44 0.30 15.24
CA PRO A 122 18.08 0.23 15.77
C PRO A 122 17.86 1.34 16.83
N PRO A 123 16.68 2.00 16.86
CA PRO A 123 15.53 1.82 15.98
C PRO A 123 15.53 2.71 14.72
N ASP A 124 16.60 3.51 14.49
CA ASP A 124 16.66 4.51 13.42
C ASP A 124 16.46 3.91 12.02
N GLY A 125 16.97 2.71 11.76
CA GLY A 125 16.78 2.01 10.49
C GLY A 125 15.30 1.73 10.15
N LEU A 126 14.48 1.37 11.14
CA LEU A 126 13.04 1.19 10.94
C LEU A 126 12.34 2.53 10.64
N THR A 127 12.68 3.58 11.40
CA THR A 127 12.11 4.91 11.20
C THR A 127 12.42 5.43 9.79
N ALA A 128 13.69 5.40 9.39
CA ALA A 128 14.14 5.86 8.08
C ALA A 128 13.53 5.04 6.93
N PHE A 129 13.41 3.72 7.08
CA PHE A 129 12.75 2.88 6.08
C PHE A 129 11.26 3.24 5.92
N LEU A 130 10.53 3.41 7.02
CA LEU A 130 9.11 3.78 6.98
C LEU A 130 8.91 5.17 6.35
N GLU A 131 9.77 6.13 6.66
CA GLU A 131 9.78 7.45 6.00
C GLU A 131 10.07 7.31 4.50
N GLY A 132 11.10 6.56 4.13
CA GLY A 132 11.49 6.31 2.74
C GLY A 132 10.35 5.72 1.91
N VAL A 133 9.72 4.64 2.38
CA VAL A 133 8.59 3.99 1.68
C VAL A 133 7.38 4.91 1.53
N THR A 134 7.20 5.88 2.44
CA THR A 134 6.12 6.89 2.29
C THR A 134 6.46 8.01 1.31
N LEU A 135 7.75 8.24 1.04
CA LEU A 135 8.25 9.28 0.14
C LEU A 135 8.47 8.78 -1.29
N VAL A 136 8.68 7.46 -1.48
CA VAL A 136 8.83 6.86 -2.82
C VAL A 136 7.58 7.10 -3.63
N SER A 137 7.71 7.89 -4.71
CA SER A 137 6.68 8.01 -5.72
C SER A 137 6.85 6.88 -6.73
N ASP A 138 5.77 6.41 -7.36
CA ASP A 138 5.80 5.37 -8.42
C ASP A 138 6.79 5.66 -9.58
N VAL A 139 7.30 6.90 -9.65
CA VAL A 139 8.22 7.40 -10.68
C VAL A 139 9.69 7.11 -10.36
N ASP A 140 10.05 6.95 -9.07
CA ASP A 140 11.45 6.88 -8.63
C ASP A 140 12.10 5.50 -8.89
N GLY A 141 11.31 4.49 -9.25
CA GLY A 141 11.78 3.14 -9.62
C GLY A 141 12.10 2.96 -11.11
N LEU A 142 12.04 4.01 -11.93
CA LEU A 142 12.38 3.94 -13.36
C LEU A 142 13.90 3.93 -13.54
N ASP A 143 14.51 2.76 -13.38
CA ASP A 143 15.91 2.56 -13.73
C ASP A 143 16.10 2.55 -15.25
N GLU A 144 16.82 3.55 -15.79
CA GLU A 144 17.19 3.62 -17.21
C GLU A 144 18.09 2.45 -17.65
N SER A 145 18.70 1.72 -16.71
CA SER A 145 19.59 0.58 -16.98
C SER A 145 18.84 -0.70 -17.36
N THR A 146 17.60 -0.84 -16.91
CA THR A 146 16.69 -1.90 -17.36
C THR A 146 16.18 -1.57 -18.76
N GLY A 147 16.65 -2.29 -19.78
CA GLY A 147 16.31 -2.08 -21.21
C GLY A 147 14.85 -2.39 -21.61
N GLY A 148 13.87 -1.86 -20.88
CA GLY A 148 12.44 -2.02 -21.10
C GLY A 148 11.75 -0.74 -21.60
N VAL A 149 10.45 -0.85 -21.91
CA VAL A 149 9.62 0.31 -22.25
C VAL A 149 8.94 0.83 -20.98
N THR A 150 9.06 2.13 -20.74
CA THR A 150 8.39 2.80 -19.62
C THR A 150 6.89 2.99 -19.90
N LEU A 151 6.04 2.39 -19.07
CA LEU A 151 4.59 2.63 -19.08
C LEU A 151 4.22 3.41 -17.83
N ILE A 152 3.79 4.66 -18.01
CA ILE A 152 3.39 5.57 -16.93
C ILE A 152 2.15 6.36 -17.33
N THR A 153 1.47 6.94 -16.35
CA THR A 153 0.37 7.88 -16.59
C THR A 153 0.90 9.26 -17.02
N LEU A 154 0.05 10.07 -17.68
CA LEU A 154 0.41 11.44 -18.06
C LEU A 154 0.81 12.31 -16.87
N HIS A 155 0.20 12.11 -15.71
CA HIS A 155 0.52 12.82 -14.48
C HIS A 155 1.93 12.48 -13.98
N GLN A 156 2.28 11.19 -13.96
CA GLN A 156 3.60 10.69 -13.56
C GLN A 156 4.72 11.11 -14.52
N ALA A 157 4.38 11.43 -15.77
CA ALA A 157 5.37 11.85 -16.75
C ALA A 157 5.91 13.28 -16.51
N LYS A 158 5.29 14.07 -15.61
CA LYS A 158 5.71 15.45 -15.34
C LYS A 158 7.17 15.49 -14.85
N GLY A 159 8.00 16.29 -15.50
CA GLY A 159 9.42 16.44 -15.17
C GLY A 159 10.34 15.40 -15.83
N LEU A 160 9.77 14.35 -16.44
CA LEU A 160 10.52 13.37 -17.23
C LEU A 160 10.59 13.75 -18.70
N GLU A 161 11.55 13.21 -19.43
CA GLU A 161 11.64 13.39 -20.89
C GLU A 161 12.22 12.16 -21.58
N PHE A 162 11.59 11.73 -22.66
CA PHE A 162 11.94 10.52 -23.39
C PHE A 162 12.26 10.82 -24.86
N PRO A 163 13.19 10.09 -25.50
CA PRO A 163 13.44 10.25 -26.93
C PRO A 163 12.19 10.07 -27.79
N VAL A 164 11.34 9.11 -27.44
CA VAL A 164 10.10 8.78 -28.13
C VAL A 164 8.98 8.57 -27.11
N VAL A 165 7.82 9.19 -27.33
CA VAL A 165 6.64 9.06 -26.45
C VAL A 165 5.44 8.56 -27.26
N PHE A 166 4.71 7.60 -26.71
CA PHE A 166 3.40 7.17 -27.20
C PHE A 166 2.33 7.63 -26.20
N ILE A 167 1.44 8.53 -26.64
CA ILE A 167 0.24 8.89 -25.88
C ILE A 167 -0.92 8.09 -26.46
N VAL A 168 -1.44 7.16 -25.67
CA VAL A 168 -2.51 6.25 -26.07
C VAL A 168 -3.85 6.69 -25.48
N GLY A 169 -4.94 6.38 -26.19
CA GLY A 169 -6.29 6.73 -25.72
C GLY A 169 -6.62 8.22 -25.85
N VAL A 170 -6.07 8.87 -26.88
CA VAL A 170 -6.45 10.25 -27.25
C VAL A 170 -7.83 10.21 -27.92
N GLU A 171 -8.85 10.11 -27.07
CA GLU A 171 -10.25 9.86 -27.41
C GLU A 171 -11.13 10.64 -26.43
N GLU A 172 -12.24 11.24 -26.91
CA GLU A 172 -13.24 11.86 -26.04
C GLU A 172 -13.72 10.87 -24.97
N GLY A 173 -13.68 11.30 -23.70
CA GLY A 173 -14.07 10.51 -22.54
C GLY A 173 -12.90 9.81 -21.85
N ILE A 174 -11.74 9.70 -22.51
CA ILE A 174 -10.49 9.19 -21.93
C ILE A 174 -9.48 10.33 -21.76
N LEU A 175 -9.19 11.06 -22.83
CA LEU A 175 -8.34 12.26 -22.85
C LEU A 175 -8.88 13.22 -23.92
N PRO A 176 -9.75 14.19 -23.57
CA PRO A 176 -10.11 14.58 -22.19
C PRO A 176 -11.01 13.57 -21.47
N HIS A 177 -10.81 13.41 -20.16
CA HIS A 177 -11.63 12.54 -19.31
C HIS A 177 -13.09 13.04 -19.25
N PHE A 178 -14.07 12.14 -19.34
CA PHE A 178 -15.50 12.50 -19.45
C PHE A 178 -16.02 13.46 -18.37
N LYS A 179 -15.44 13.41 -17.16
CA LYS A 179 -15.81 14.30 -16.03
C LYS A 179 -15.52 15.77 -16.28
N SER A 180 -14.61 16.08 -17.21
CA SER A 180 -14.23 17.46 -17.53
C SER A 180 -15.19 18.16 -18.49
N PHE A 181 -16.17 17.45 -19.07
CA PHE A 181 -16.96 17.97 -20.19
C PHE A 181 -17.89 19.11 -19.78
N ASP A 182 -18.40 19.07 -18.56
CA ASP A 182 -19.36 20.06 -18.05
C ASP A 182 -18.69 21.20 -17.25
N ASP A 183 -17.36 21.16 -17.12
CA ASP A 183 -16.59 22.14 -16.34
C ASP A 183 -15.42 22.70 -17.18
N PRO A 184 -15.51 23.96 -17.65
CA PRO A 184 -14.46 24.60 -18.43
C PRO A 184 -13.08 24.59 -17.73
N GLU A 185 -13.01 24.73 -16.41
CA GLU A 185 -11.73 24.72 -15.70
C GLU A 185 -11.08 23.33 -15.71
N GLN A 186 -11.89 22.28 -15.54
CA GLN A 186 -11.40 20.91 -15.67
C GLN A 186 -11.01 20.55 -17.10
N MET A 187 -11.71 21.10 -18.10
CA MET A 187 -11.34 20.94 -19.51
C MET A 187 -10.00 21.60 -19.81
N GLU A 188 -9.74 22.78 -19.24
CA GLU A 188 -8.42 23.42 -19.32
C GLU A 188 -7.33 22.59 -18.64
N GLU A 189 -7.63 21.92 -17.53
CA GLU A 189 -6.68 21.02 -16.86
C GLU A 189 -6.35 19.80 -17.72
N GLU A 190 -7.34 19.14 -18.34
CA GLU A 190 -7.10 18.03 -19.27
C GLU A 190 -6.27 18.48 -20.49
N ARG A 191 -6.48 19.72 -20.96
CA ARG A 191 -5.65 20.30 -22.02
C ARG A 191 -4.20 20.52 -21.57
N ARG A 192 -4.00 21.02 -20.34
CA ARG A 192 -2.67 21.15 -19.74
C ARG A 192 -2.00 19.78 -19.59
N LEU A 193 -2.74 18.76 -19.17
CA LEU A 193 -2.24 17.40 -19.03
C LEU A 193 -1.78 16.81 -20.39
N CYS A 194 -2.58 16.99 -21.44
CA CYS A 194 -2.23 16.59 -22.80
C CYS A 194 -0.97 17.34 -23.29
N TYR A 195 -0.91 18.66 -23.06
CA TYR A 195 0.26 19.47 -23.38
C TYR A 195 1.53 18.97 -22.66
N VAL A 196 1.44 18.70 -21.36
CA VAL A 196 2.56 18.14 -20.58
C VAL A 196 3.03 16.83 -21.22
N GLY A 197 2.11 15.91 -21.53
CA GLY A 197 2.42 14.65 -22.21
C GLY A 197 3.18 14.83 -23.53
N ILE A 198 2.69 15.72 -24.39
CA ILE A 198 3.32 16.02 -25.69
C ILE A 198 4.73 16.57 -25.50
N THR A 199 4.92 17.47 -24.53
CA THR A 199 6.24 18.07 -24.26
C THR A 199 7.24 17.13 -23.57
N ARG A 200 6.86 15.90 -23.19
CA ARG A 200 7.82 14.91 -22.68
C ARG A 200 8.66 14.29 -23.79
N ALA A 201 8.26 14.43 -25.06
CA ALA A 201 8.97 13.85 -26.20
C ALA A 201 10.13 14.75 -26.68
N LYS A 202 11.35 14.20 -26.72
CA LYS A 202 12.53 14.92 -27.26
C LYS A 202 12.61 14.88 -28.78
N ARG A 203 12.17 13.78 -29.42
CA ARG A 203 12.29 13.59 -30.89
C ARG A 203 10.97 13.27 -31.57
N ARG A 204 10.19 12.31 -31.04
CA ARG A 204 8.96 11.85 -31.68
C ARG A 204 7.86 11.65 -30.64
N VAL A 205 6.66 12.13 -30.96
CA VAL A 205 5.44 11.84 -30.23
C VAL A 205 4.46 11.13 -31.16
N TYR A 206 3.86 10.06 -30.69
CA TYR A 206 2.81 9.33 -31.38
C TYR A 206 1.53 9.45 -30.57
N LEU A 207 0.49 10.03 -31.17
CA LEU A 207 -0.85 10.11 -30.59
C LEU A 207 -1.69 8.98 -31.17
N VAL A 208 -2.18 8.09 -30.31
CA VAL A 208 -2.89 6.87 -30.72
C VAL A 208 -4.30 6.88 -30.18
N ARG A 209 -5.26 6.70 -31.08
CA ARG A 209 -6.68 6.50 -30.77
C ARG A 209 -7.17 5.14 -31.26
N ALA A 210 -8.15 4.59 -30.57
CA ALA A 210 -8.91 3.44 -31.00
C ALA A 210 -10.27 3.90 -31.55
N PHE A 211 -10.69 3.33 -32.69
CA PHE A 211 -12.06 3.54 -33.20
C PHE A 211 -13.11 2.92 -32.27
N ARG A 212 -12.77 1.77 -31.66
CA ARG A 212 -13.61 1.05 -30.71
C ARG A 212 -12.77 0.56 -29.55
N ARG A 213 -13.23 0.80 -28.32
CA ARG A 213 -12.54 0.40 -27.09
C ARG A 213 -13.46 -0.46 -26.24
N SER A 214 -12.91 -1.53 -25.65
CA SER A 214 -13.56 -2.29 -24.59
C SER A 214 -13.01 -1.82 -23.25
N LEU A 215 -13.87 -1.30 -22.38
CA LEU A 215 -13.48 -0.82 -21.07
C LEU A 215 -14.54 -1.27 -20.05
N ARG A 216 -14.13 -1.97 -18.99
CA ARG A 216 -15.02 -2.42 -17.90
C ARG A 216 -16.25 -3.21 -18.39
N GLY A 217 -16.07 -4.06 -19.41
CA GLY A 217 -17.13 -4.94 -19.92
C GLY A 217 -18.10 -4.29 -20.91
N SER A 218 -17.98 -3.00 -21.20
CA SER A 218 -18.73 -2.33 -22.28
C SER A 218 -17.81 -1.95 -23.43
N SER A 219 -18.33 -2.03 -24.66
CA SER A 219 -17.59 -1.63 -25.86
C SER A 219 -18.25 -0.43 -26.52
N THR A 220 -17.52 0.68 -26.56
CA THR A 220 -18.00 1.96 -27.12
C THR A 220 -17.17 2.39 -28.31
N VAL A 221 -17.83 3.08 -29.25
CA VAL A 221 -17.16 3.82 -30.33
C VAL A 221 -16.86 5.21 -29.78
N ASN A 222 -15.59 5.60 -29.76
CA ASN A 222 -15.16 6.86 -29.18
C ASN A 222 -14.83 7.87 -30.29
N LYS A 223 -15.28 9.11 -30.11
CA LYS A 223 -14.93 10.21 -31.02
C LYS A 223 -13.44 10.54 -30.90
N PRO A 224 -12.80 11.01 -31.99
CA PRO A 224 -11.45 11.56 -31.91
C PRO A 224 -11.38 12.71 -30.92
#